data_AF-A0ABD6QPH8-F1
#
_entry.id   AF-A0ABD6QPH8-F1
#
_cell.length_a   1.000
_cell.length_b   1.000
_cell.length_c   1.000
_cell.angle_alpha   90.00
_cell.angle_beta   90.00
_cell.angle_gamma   90.00
#
_symmetry.space_group_name_H-M   'P 1'
#
loop_
_entity.id
_entity.type
_entity.pdbx_description
1 polymer ?
#
loop_
_entity_poly.entity_id
_entity_poly.type
_entity_poly.pdbx_seq_one_letter_code
_entity_poly.pdbx_strand_id
1 'polypeptide(L)'
;MDESLRSRILAALAEVLYIDEADLVDGDTTDLRDLGLDSVRFVLLMKQLRIDRESDVPRRLADNLSLAGWIQELEKLGAPA
;
A
#
# COMPACT_ATOMS: atom_id res chain seq x y z
N MET A 1 16.49 -5.53 -11.42
CA MET A 1 15.43 -4.74 -12.06
C MET A 1 15.03 -3.70 -11.04
N ASP A 2 15.00 -2.42 -11.43
CA ASP A 2 14.57 -1.35 -10.53
C ASP A 2 13.11 -1.63 -10.18
N GLU A 3 12.85 -2.00 -8.93
CA GLU A 3 11.51 -2.38 -8.52
C GLU A 3 10.69 -1.11 -8.37
N SER A 4 9.70 -0.93 -9.26
CA SER A 4 8.81 0.22 -9.19
C SER A 4 8.11 0.25 -7.83
N LEU A 5 7.80 1.45 -7.33
CA LEU A 5 7.06 1.62 -6.08
C LEU A 5 5.77 0.80 -6.06
N ARG A 6 5.07 0.76 -7.21
CA ARG A 6 3.89 -0.09 -7.43
C ARG A 6 4.19 -1.56 -7.16
N SER A 7 5.24 -2.11 -7.78
CA SER A 7 5.66 -3.51 -7.61
C SER A 7 5.97 -3.85 -6.15
N ARG A 8 6.66 -2.95 -5.44
CA ARG A 8 6.94 -3.12 -4.00
C ARG A 8 5.67 -3.17 -3.15
N ILE A 9 4.68 -2.32 -3.44
CA ILE A 9 3.41 -2.32 -2.71
C ILE A 9 2.64 -3.61 -3.02
N LEU A 10 2.56 -4.01 -4.30
CA LEU A 10 1.93 -5.27 -4.70
C LEU A 10 2.56 -6.49 -4.03
N ALA A 11 3.90 -6.55 -3.96
CA ALA A 11 4.60 -7.62 -3.26
C ALA A 11 4.22 -7.68 -1.77
N ALA A 12 4.11 -6.53 -1.10
CA ALA A 12 3.68 -6.47 0.29
C ALA A 12 2.21 -6.89 0.47
N LEU A 13 1.33 -6.47 -0.45
CA LEU A 13 -0.07 -6.88 -0.46
C LEU A 13 -0.21 -8.39 -0.67
N ALA A 14 0.56 -8.98 -1.58
CA ALA A 14 0.56 -10.41 -1.82
C ALA A 14 1.00 -11.20 -0.59
N GLU A 15 1.99 -10.71 0.15
CA GLU A 15 2.47 -11.38 1.36
C GLU A 15 1.51 -11.27 2.56
N VAL A 16 0.82 -10.13 2.71
CA VAL A 16 -0.03 -9.88 3.89
C VAL A 16 -1.50 -10.23 3.67
N LEU A 17 -2.02 -9.94 2.47
CA LEU A 17 -3.42 -10.18 2.13
C LEU A 17 -3.63 -11.50 1.37
N TYR A 18 -2.54 -12.15 0.93
CA TYR A 18 -2.60 -13.38 0.12
C TYR A 18 -3.36 -13.19 -1.19
N ILE A 19 -3.16 -12.04 -1.83
CA ILE A 19 -3.78 -11.66 -3.12
C ILE A 19 -2.72 -11.55 -4.23
N ASP A 20 -3.16 -11.53 -5.47
CA ASP A 20 -2.33 -11.15 -6.62
C ASP A 20 -2.94 -9.98 -7.42
N GLU A 21 -2.29 -9.59 -8.52
CA GLU A 21 -2.75 -8.46 -9.35
C GLU A 21 -4.10 -8.73 -10.02
N ALA A 22 -4.47 -9.99 -10.25
CA ALA A 22 -5.76 -10.35 -10.86
C ALA A 22 -6.94 -10.20 -9.88
N ASP A 23 -6.67 -10.16 -8.56
CA ASP A 23 -7.69 -9.88 -7.55
C ASP A 23 -8.12 -8.40 -7.52
N LEU A 24 -7.37 -7.51 -8.18
CA LEU A 24 -7.72 -6.09 -8.30
C LEU A 24 -8.87 -5.88 -9.31
N VAL A 25 -10.10 -5.94 -8.82
CA VAL A 25 -11.32 -5.84 -9.65
C VAL A 25 -11.47 -4.52 -10.39
N ASP A 26 -10.91 -3.43 -9.87
CA ASP A 26 -10.89 -2.10 -10.48
C ASP A 26 -9.43 -1.62 -10.72
N GLY A 27 -8.50 -2.56 -10.91
CA GLY A 27 -7.08 -2.24 -11.01
C GLY A 27 -6.56 -1.48 -9.79
N ASP A 28 -5.69 -0.50 -10.00
CA ASP A 28 -5.01 0.23 -8.91
C ASP A 28 -5.97 1.09 -8.05
N THR A 29 -7.21 1.30 -8.49
CA THR A 29 -8.24 2.04 -7.72
C THR A 29 -9.10 1.13 -6.84
N THR A 30 -8.91 -0.19 -6.91
CA THR A 30 -9.60 -1.17 -6.04
C THR A 30 -9.46 -0.77 -4.57
N ASP A 31 -10.58 -0.76 -3.84
CA ASP A 31 -10.58 -0.55 -2.39
C ASP A 31 -9.96 -1.77 -1.70
N LEU A 32 -8.82 -1.57 -1.04
CA LEU A 32 -8.07 -2.66 -0.42
C LEU A 32 -8.87 -3.36 0.70
N ARG A 33 -9.90 -2.71 1.26
CA ARG A 33 -10.79 -3.33 2.24
C ARG A 33 -11.61 -4.47 1.65
N ASP A 34 -11.97 -4.36 0.38
CA ASP A 34 -12.69 -5.42 -0.35
C ASP A 34 -11.81 -6.66 -0.53
N LEU A 35 -10.49 -6.49 -0.46
CA LEU A 35 -9.47 -7.55 -0.51
C LEU A 35 -9.05 -8.05 0.88
N GLY A 36 -9.78 -7.65 1.93
CA GLY A 36 -9.53 -8.09 3.30
C GLY A 36 -8.52 -7.26 4.08
N LEU A 37 -8.18 -6.06 3.61
CA LEU A 37 -7.41 -5.12 4.42
C LEU A 37 -8.22 -4.68 5.64
N ASP A 38 -7.72 -5.03 6.82
CA ASP A 38 -8.25 -4.61 8.11
C ASP A 38 -7.16 -3.91 8.94
N SER A 39 -7.50 -3.45 10.14
CA SER A 39 -6.55 -2.74 11.02
C SER A 39 -5.30 -3.56 11.37
N VAL A 40 -5.42 -4.88 11.50
CA VAL A 40 -4.28 -5.75 11.84
C VAL A 40 -3.37 -5.92 10.62
N ARG A 41 -3.95 -6.24 9.46
CA ARG A 41 -3.22 -6.38 8.19
C ARG A 41 -2.60 -5.07 7.73
N PHE A 42 -3.26 -3.93 7.94
CA PHE A 42 -2.69 -2.61 7.69
C PHE A 42 -1.40 -2.40 8.50
N VAL A 43 -1.45 -2.74 9.78
CA VAL A 43 -0.30 -2.67 10.69
C VAL A 43 0.84 -3.61 10.25
N LEU A 44 0.54 -4.78 9.69
CA LEU A 44 1.52 -5.68 9.09
C LEU A 44 2.12 -5.12 7.79
N LEU A 45 1.30 -4.50 6.93
CA LEU A 45 1.77 -3.83 5.71
C LEU A 45 2.74 -2.69 6.02
N MET A 46 2.49 -1.89 7.06
CA MET A 46 3.43 -0.83 7.46
C MET A 46 4.80 -1.41 7.84
N LYS A 47 4.83 -2.57 8.53
CA LYS A 47 6.09 -3.27 8.83
C LYS A 47 6.77 -3.75 7.55
N GLN A 48 6.02 -4.37 6.64
CA GLN A 48 6.57 -4.94 5.42
C GLN A 48 7.12 -3.87 4.48
N LEU A 49 6.41 -2.74 4.38
CA LEU A 49 6.84 -1.57 3.62
C LEU A 49 7.89 -0.75 4.35
N ARG A 50 8.36 -1.15 5.54
CA ARG A 50 9.32 -0.39 6.37
C ARG A 50 8.90 1.07 6.59
N ILE A 51 7.61 1.30 6.75
CA ILE A 51 7.05 2.61 7.05
C ILE A 51 7.09 2.81 8.56
N ASP A 52 7.65 3.94 8.98
CA ASP A 52 7.65 4.34 10.38
C ASP A 52 6.23 4.61 10.85
N ARG A 53 5.82 3.91 11.91
CA ARG A 53 4.48 4.00 12.49
C ARG A 53 4.25 5.30 13.26
N GLU A 54 5.31 5.96 13.70
CA GLU A 54 5.22 7.23 14.42
C GLU A 54 5.12 8.43 13.46
N SER A 55 5.35 8.21 12.15
CA SER A 55 5.19 9.23 11.12
C SER A 55 3.72 9.49 10.78
N ASP A 56 3.44 10.55 10.01
CA ASP A 56 2.10 10.83 9.48
C ASP A 56 1.71 9.92 8.29
N VAL A 57 2.65 9.10 7.80
CA VAL A 57 2.45 8.28 6.60
C VAL A 57 1.35 7.23 6.80
N PRO A 58 1.29 6.43 7.88
CA PRO A 58 0.21 5.49 8.11
C PRO A 58 -1.17 6.16 8.10
N ARG A 59 -1.31 7.38 8.64
CA ARG A 59 -2.58 8.11 8.59
C ARG A 59 -2.98 8.44 7.16
N ARG A 60 -2.05 9.01 6.39
CA ARG A 60 -2.28 9.37 4.96
C ARG A 60 -2.61 8.14 4.10
N LEU A 61 -1.97 7.01 4.36
CA LEU A 61 -2.27 5.74 3.68
C LEU A 61 -3.63 5.16 4.10
N ALA A 62 -4.01 5.29 5.37
CA ALA A 62 -5.32 4.89 5.87
C ALA A 62 -6.46 5.74 5.28
N ASP A 63 -6.20 7.00 4.94
CA ASP A 63 -7.15 7.89 4.26
C ASP A 63 -7.31 7.58 2.76
N ASN A 64 -6.39 6.79 2.17
CA ASN A 64 -6.34 6.51 0.73
C ASN A 64 -6.14 5.00 0.46
N LEU A 65 -7.09 4.14 0.84
CA LEU A 65 -6.98 2.67 0.79
C LEU A 65 -7.07 2.06 -0.61
N SER A 66 -6.25 2.52 -1.55
CA SER A 66 -6.05 1.94 -2.87
C SER A 66 -4.58 1.95 -3.25
N LEU A 67 -4.18 1.11 -4.21
CA LEU A 67 -2.79 1.05 -4.68
C LEU A 67 -2.38 2.40 -5.30
N ALA A 68 -3.24 3.00 -6.12
CA ALA A 68 -3.02 4.32 -6.70
C ALA A 68 -2.89 5.41 -5.62
N GLY A 69 -3.74 5.37 -4.59
CA GLY A 69 -3.67 6.29 -3.46
C GLY A 69 -2.34 6.15 -2.70
N TRP A 70 -1.92 4.93 -2.42
CA TRP A 70 -0.65 4.68 -1.72
C TRP A 70 0.57 5.10 -2.54
N ILE A 71 0.58 4.84 -3.85
CA ILE A 71 1.63 5.31 -4.75
C ILE A 71 1.75 6.83 -4.66
N GLN A 72 0.64 7.55 -4.82
CA GLN A 72 0.64 9.01 -4.75
C GLN A 72 1.15 9.53 -3.41
N GLU A 73 0.75 8.93 -2.28
CA GLU A 73 1.17 9.36 -0.96
C GLU A 73 2.67 9.10 -0.69
N LEU A 74 3.19 7.97 -1.17
CA LEU A 74 4.59 7.58 -1.00
C LEU A 74 5.53 8.29 -1.98
N GLU A 75 5.10 8.61 -3.20
CA GLU A 75 5.87 9.44 -4.13
C GLU A 75 6.12 10.84 -3.56
N LYS A 76 5.15 11.42 -2.85
CA LYS A 76 5.30 12.71 -2.15
C LYS A 76 6.41 12.69 -1.10
N LEU A 77 6.84 11.52 -0.61
CA LEU A 77 7.94 11.39 0.35
C LEU A 77 9.32 11.32 -0.32
N GLY A 78 9.36 10.90 -1.59
CA GLY A 78 10.58 10.80 -2.40
C GLY A 78 10.83 12.02 -3.30
N ALA A 79 9.82 12.87 -3.51
CA ALA A 79 9.97 14.11 -4.25
C ALA A 79 10.82 15.13 -3.46
N PRO A 80 11.86 15.75 -4.06
CA PRO A 80 12.50 16.89 -3.44
C PRO A 80 11.48 18.02 -3.27
N ALA A 81 11.43 18.61 -2.08
CA ALA A 81 10.58 19.75 -1.74
C ALA A 81 10.88 20.98 -2.61
#